data_AF-A0A965B4Y3-F1
#
_entry.id   AF-A0A965B4Y3-F1
#
_cell.length_a   1.000
_cell.length_b   1.000
_cell.length_c   1.000
_cell.angle_alpha   90.00
_cell.angle_beta   90.00
_cell.angle_gamma   90.00
#
_symmetry.space_group_name_H-M   'P 1'
#
loop_
_entity.id
_entity.type
_entity.pdbx_description
1 polymer ?
#
loop_
_entity_poly.entity_id
_entity_poly.type
_entity_poly.pdbx_seq_one_letter_code
_entity_poly.pdbx_strand_id
1 'polypeptide(L)' 'KQVAVLVPTTLLADQHGQTFRDRFANYPVRVEVVSRFLSAAEQKKALARVAADPAMAGILAAGQWT' A
#
# COMPACT_ATOMS: atom_id res chain seq x y z
N LYS A 1 1.09 14.54 -4.73
CA LYS A 1 -0.34 14.13 -4.81
C LYS A 1 -0.37 12.63 -4.56
N GLN A 2 -1.25 12.15 -3.67
CA GLN A 2 -1.32 10.73 -3.31
C GLN A 2 -2.22 9.95 -4.26
N VAL A 3 -1.89 8.68 -4.47
CA VAL A 3 -2.67 7.71 -5.27
C VAL A 3 -3.09 6.55 -4.37
N ALA A 4 -4.28 5.99 -4.59
CA ALA A 4 -4.78 4.80 -3.91
C ALA A 4 -5.21 3.76 -4.96
N VAL A 5 -4.75 2.52 -4.83
CA VAL A 5 -5.16 1.39 -5.69
C VAL A 5 -5.90 0.37 -4.85
N LEU A 6 -7.22 0.25 -5.07
CA LEU A 6 -8.12 -0.70 -4.40
C LEU A 6 -8.17 -2.03 -5.18
N VAL A 7 -7.99 -3.14 -4.47
CA VAL A 7 -8.02 -4.50 -5.03
C VAL A 7 -8.94 -5.41 -4.21
N PRO A 8 -9.56 -6.45 -4.82
CA PRO A 8 -10.65 -7.19 -4.19
C PRO A 8 -10.18 -8.24 -3.18
N THR A 9 -8.89 -8.60 -3.14
CA THR A 9 -8.37 -9.66 -2.26
C THR A 9 -7.03 -9.27 -1.63
N THR A 10 -6.76 -9.84 -0.46
CA THR A 10 -5.48 -9.66 0.25
C THR A 10 -4.29 -10.21 -0.55
N LEU A 11 -4.50 -11.31 -1.28
CA LEU A 11 -3.49 -11.91 -2.14
C LEU A 11 -3.10 -10.98 -3.30
N LEU A 12 -4.09 -10.39 -4.00
CA LEU A 12 -3.81 -9.45 -5.08
C LEU A 12 -3.08 -8.20 -4.56
N ALA A 13 -3.40 -7.75 -3.34
CA ALA A 13 -2.73 -6.61 -2.74
C ALA A 13 -1.24 -6.83 -2.54
N ASP A 14 -0.87 -8.03 -2.10
CA ASP A 14 0.53 -8.41 -1.93
C ASP A 14 1.24 -8.54 -3.28
N GLN A 15 0.63 -9.22 -4.26
CA GLN A 15 1.18 -9.36 -5.62
C GLN A 15 1.42 -8.00 -6.30
N HIS A 16 0.42 -7.11 -6.24
CA HIS A 16 0.54 -5.76 -6.76
C HIS A 16 1.62 -4.99 -5.99
N GLY A 17 1.63 -5.08 -4.66
CA GLY A 17 2.62 -4.46 -3.80
C GLY A 17 4.06 -4.80 -4.17
N GLN A 18 4.36 -6.08 -4.36
CA GLN A 18 5.68 -6.55 -4.81
C GLN A 18 6.03 -5.97 -6.19
N THR A 19 5.13 -6.14 -7.17
CA THR A 19 5.33 -5.64 -8.53
C THR A 19 5.57 -4.12 -8.58
N PHE A 20 4.84 -3.36 -7.78
CA PHE A 20 4.96 -1.91 -7.74
C PHE A 20 6.24 -1.47 -7.04
N ARG A 21 6.66 -2.12 -5.96
CA ARG A 21 7.97 -1.84 -5.34
C ARG A 21 9.11 -2.06 -6.32
N ASP A 22 9.08 -3.18 -7.06
CA ASP A 22 10.13 -3.50 -8.04
C ASP A 22 10.14 -2.49 -9.19
N ARG A 23 8.97 -2.14 -9.73
CA ARG A 23 8.85 -1.17 -10.83
C ARG A 23 9.24 0.25 -10.43
N PHE A 24 8.94 0.65 -9.20
CA PHE A 24 9.22 2.00 -8.71
C PHE A 24 10.53 2.12 -7.92
N ALA A 25 11.35 1.08 -7.85
CA ALA A 25 12.60 1.08 -7.08
C ALA A 25 13.56 2.22 -7.45
N ASN A 26 13.58 2.62 -8.72
CA ASN A 26 14.45 3.69 -9.24
C ASN A 26 13.81 5.08 -9.20
N TYR A 27 12.58 5.20 -8.70
CA TYR A 27 11.86 6.45 -8.61
C TYR A 27 11.76 6.89 -7.15
N PRO A 28 11.67 8.20 -6.85
CA PRO A 28 11.44 8.70 -5.50
C PRO A 28 9.98 8.49 -5.07
N VAL A 29 9.43 7.30 -5.32
CA VAL A 29 8.05 6.91 -5.03
C VAL A 29 8.11 5.77 -4.02
N ARG A 30 7.53 6.01 -2.85
CA ARG A 30 7.35 4.96 -1.83
C ARG A 30 6.03 4.26 -2.06
N VAL A 31 6.05 2.94 -1.98
CA VAL A 31 4.90 2.05 -2.17
C VAL A 31 4.61 1.31 -0.87
N GLU A 32 3.47 1.61 -0.26
CA GLU A 32 3.00 0.95 0.96
C GLU A 32 1.72 0.15 0.64
N VAL A 33 1.60 -1.02 1.27
CA VAL A 33 0.47 -1.94 1.10
C VAL A 33 -0.25 -2.06 2.44
N VAL A 34 -1.56 -1.87 2.45
CA VAL A 34 -2.39 -2.10 3.64
C VAL A 34 -3.31 -3.28 3.35
N SER A 35 -3.09 -4.40 4.05
CA SER A 35 -3.89 -5.62 3.87
C SER A 35 -4.10 -6.37 5.19
N ARG A 36 -5.00 -7.37 5.19
CA ARG A 36 -5.24 -8.24 6.37
C ARG A 36 -4.04 -9.12 6.74
N PHE A 37 -2.98 -9.18 5.93
CA PHE A 37 -1.75 -9.90 6.28
C PHE A 37 -0.84 -9.10 7.22
N LEU A 38 -1.04 -7.78 7.32
CA LEU A 38 -0.33 -6.95 8.28
C LEU A 38 -1.03 -6.98 9.65
N SER A 39 -0.24 -7.01 10.71
CA SER A 39 -0.74 -6.77 12.06
C SER A 39 -1.32 -5.36 12.21
N ALA A 40 -2.18 -5.14 13.20
CA ALA A 40 -2.76 -3.82 13.45
C ALA A 40 -1.70 -2.72 13.70
N ALA A 41 -0.55 -3.09 14.29
CA ALA A 41 0.56 -2.16 14.51
C ALA A 41 1.25 -1.78 13.19
N GLU A 42 1.45 -2.74 12.29
CA GLU A 42 2.03 -2.51 10.96
C GLU A 42 1.09 -1.68 10.08
N GLN A 43 -0.22 -1.96 10.12
CA GLN A 43 -1.22 -1.15 9.41
C GLN A 43 -1.19 0.32 9.87
N LYS A 44 -1.14 0.57 11.18
CA LYS A 44 -1.03 1.93 11.72
C LYS A 44 0.26 2.63 11.26
N LYS A 45 1.39 1.91 11.26
CA LYS A 45 2.67 2.45 10.78
C LYS A 45 2.62 2.79 9.29
N ALA A 46 2.02 1.92 8.47
CA ALA A 46 1.85 2.16 7.04
C ALA A 46 1.00 3.41 6.80
N LEU A 47 -0.15 3.54 7.49
CA LEU A 47 -1.01 4.72 7.39
C LEU A 47 -0.33 6.02 7.85
N ALA A 48 0.48 5.96 8.91
CA ALA A 48 1.24 7.12 9.37
C ALA A 48 2.29 7.57 8.33
N ARG A 49 2.96 6.61 7.68
CA ARG A 49 3.91 6.90 6.59
C ARG A 49 3.22 7.49 5.37
N VAL A 50 2.02 7.00 5.04
CA VAL A 50 1.17 7.58 3.98
C VAL A 50 0.86 9.03 4.29
N ALA A 51 0.41 9.33 5.51
CA ALA A 51 0.02 10.68 5.89
C ALA A 51 1.20 11.67 5.93
N ALA A 52 2.39 11.22 6.30
CA ALA A 52 3.57 12.07 6.46
C ALA A 52 4.20 12.52 5.12
N ASP A 53 4.01 11.77 4.03
CA ASP A 53 4.68 12.04 2.75
C ASP A 53 3.68 12.30 1.60
N PRO A 54 3.59 13.54 1.07
CA PRO A 54 2.72 13.88 -0.04
C PRO A 54 3.21 13.42 -1.42
N ALA A 55 4.45 12.90 -1.54
CA ALA A 55 5.01 12.31 -2.76
C ALA A 55 4.72 10.80 -2.90
N MET A 56 3.88 10.24 -2.01
CA MET A 56 3.69 8.80 -1.87
C MET A 56 2.55 8.25 -2.75
N ALA A 57 2.80 7.13 -3.43
CA ALA A 57 1.79 6.35 -4.14
C ALA A 57 1.38 5.15 -3.25
N GLY A 58 0.25 5.28 -2.56
CA GLY A 58 -0.26 4.22 -1.69
C GLY A 58 -1.03 3.17 -2.49
N ILE A 59 -0.82 1.89 -2.22
CA ILE A 59 -1.74 0.84 -2.65
C ILE A 59 -2.58 0.48 -1.44
N LEU A 60 -3.75 1.07 -1.37
CA LEU A 60 -4.75 0.74 -0.36
C LEU A 60 -5.61 -0.37 -0.91
N ALA A 61 -5.31 -1.62 -0.56
CA ALA A 61 -6.19 -2.71 -0.90
C ALA A 61 -6.10 -3.89 0.07
N ALA A 62 -7.18 -4.13 0.79
CA ALA A 62 -7.67 -5.47 1.03
C ALA A 62 -9.19 -5.41 1.05
N GLY A 63 -9.79 -6.40 0.41
CA GLY A 63 -11.20 -6.45 0.05
C GLY A 63 -12.20 -6.32 1.21
N GLN A 64 -13.34 -5.79 0.79
CA GLN A 64 -14.69 -5.90 1.34
C GLN A 64 -14.83 -5.34 2.77
N TRP A 65 -15.47 -4.16 2.84
CA TRP A 65 -16.17 -3.64 4.01
C TRP A 65 -17.38 -4.56 4.30
N THR A 66 -17.11 -5.80 4.70
CA THR A 66 -18.07 -6.77 5.25
C THR A 66 -17.37 -7.58 6.32
#